data_AF-A0A2E9ZGL2-F1
#
_entry.id   AF-A0A2E9ZGL2-F1
#
_cell.length_a   1.000
_cell.length_b   1.000
_cell.length_c   1.000
_cell.angle_alpha   90.00
_cell.angle_beta   90.00
_cell.angle_gamma   90.00
#
_symmetry.space_group_name_H-M   'P 1'
#
loop_
_entity.id
_entity.type
_entity.pdbx_description
1 polymer ?
#
loop_
_entity_poly.entity_id
_entity_poly.type
_entity_poly.pdbx_seq_one_letter_code
_entity_poly.pdbx_strand_id
1 'polypeptide(L)'
;MGGTEYMIKGSHMRTGSRKRSGNPVVSQRPSILQWAGIYRPPTSGLFLLLGIALVTGLSVVNTTHQNRFSFNELQELREQANALEIEWGQLLIEQSTFSVEGRIEQKAVDRLQMQVPETSSIVVVSHE
;
A
#
# COMPACT_ATOMS: atom_id res chain seq x y z
N MET A 1 -21.86 25.85 117.48
CA MET A 1 -21.24 24.87 116.56
C MET A 1 -21.85 25.17 115.20
N GLY A 2 -21.24 25.98 114.34
CA GLY A 2 -19.87 25.89 113.83
C GLY A 2 -20.01 25.48 112.38
N GLY A 3 -20.14 26.45 111.47
CA GLY A 3 -19.10 26.71 110.46
C GLY A 3 -19.51 26.06 109.14
N THR A 4 -19.34 26.65 107.96
CA THR A 4 -18.56 27.80 107.53
C THR A 4 -19.15 28.24 106.19
N GLU A 5 -19.51 29.51 106.09
CA GLU A 5 -19.81 30.17 104.83
C GLU A 5 -18.53 30.85 104.32
N TYR A 6 -18.42 30.89 102.99
CA TYR A 6 -17.51 31.69 102.15
C TYR A 6 -16.14 31.16 101.74
N MET A 7 -15.86 31.52 100.48
CA MET A 7 -14.63 31.40 99.70
C MET A 7 -14.35 30.00 99.15
N ILE A 8 -14.61 29.78 97.86
CA ILE A 8 -13.56 29.58 96.84
C ILE A 8 -14.19 29.78 95.44
N LYS A 9 -13.81 30.92 94.84
CA LYS A 9 -13.34 31.06 93.45
C LYS A 9 -14.37 30.95 92.31
N GLY A 10 -14.78 32.12 91.83
CA GLY A 10 -15.13 32.32 90.44
C GLY A 10 -13.96 31.88 89.55
N SER A 11 -14.15 30.79 88.81
CA SER A 11 -13.29 30.38 87.71
C SER A 11 -13.80 31.03 86.44
N HIS A 12 -13.12 32.11 86.06
CA HIS A 12 -13.13 32.63 84.72
C HIS A 12 -12.92 31.52 83.69
N MET A 13 -13.60 31.66 82.54
CA MET A 13 -13.14 31.35 81.19
C MET A 13 -12.35 30.03 81.05
N ARG A 14 -12.84 29.09 80.25
CA ARG A 14 -12.75 29.19 78.79
C ARG A 14 -13.68 28.15 78.18
N THR A 15 -14.67 28.62 77.44
CA THR A 15 -15.29 27.79 76.40
C THR A 15 -14.21 27.53 75.35
N GLY A 16 -13.52 26.40 75.50
CA GLY A 16 -12.69 25.85 74.46
C GLY A 16 -13.62 25.34 73.36
N SER A 17 -14.08 26.22 72.49
CA SER A 17 -14.63 25.84 71.19
C SER A 17 -13.52 25.08 70.46
N ARG A 18 -13.50 23.77 70.63
CA ARG A 18 -12.64 22.86 69.88
C ARG A 18 -13.15 22.93 68.45
N LYS A 19 -12.59 23.86 67.69
CA LYS A 19 -12.73 23.95 66.23
C LYS A 19 -12.27 22.59 65.71
N ARG A 20 -13.22 21.69 65.48
CA ARG A 20 -13.02 20.50 64.65
C ARG A 20 -12.71 21.06 63.27
N SER A 21 -11.42 21.32 63.03
CA SER A 21 -10.88 21.49 61.70
C SER A 21 -11.04 20.14 61.01
N GLY A 22 -12.25 19.87 60.52
CA GLY A 22 -12.44 18.88 59.48
C GLY A 22 -11.64 19.39 58.30
N ASN A 23 -10.46 18.81 58.09
CA ASN A 23 -9.79 18.97 56.81
C ASN A 23 -10.80 18.54 55.75
N PRO A 24 -11.10 19.37 54.73
CA PRO A 24 -11.84 18.88 53.59
C PRO A 24 -10.99 17.75 53.01
N VAL A 25 -11.51 16.52 53.07
CA VAL A 25 -10.97 15.41 52.29
C VAL A 25 -11.27 15.78 50.85
N VAL A 26 -10.35 16.56 50.24
CA VAL A 26 -10.35 16.80 48.81
C VAL A 26 -10.07 15.43 48.22
N SER A 27 -11.12 14.75 47.80
CA SER A 27 -11.04 13.54 46.99
C SER A 27 -10.35 13.93 45.69
N GLN A 28 -9.03 13.81 45.68
CA GLN A 28 -8.20 13.96 44.50
C GLN A 28 -8.71 12.94 43.48
N ARG A 29 -9.59 13.40 42.59
CA ARG A 29 -10.05 12.59 41.46
C ARG A 29 -8.81 12.27 40.64
N PRO A 30 -8.45 10.99 40.46
CA PRO A 30 -7.28 10.66 39.66
C PRO A 30 -7.47 11.28 38.29
N SER A 31 -6.44 11.97 37.82
CA SER A 31 -6.43 12.57 36.49
C SER A 31 -6.73 11.48 35.45
N ILE A 32 -7.51 11.81 34.42
CA ILE A 32 -7.97 10.85 33.39
C ILE A 32 -6.77 10.11 32.76
N LEU A 33 -5.63 10.79 32.66
CA LEU A 33 -4.37 10.26 32.16
C LEU A 33 -3.72 9.22 33.10
N GLN A 34 -3.96 9.33 34.40
CA GLN A 34 -3.51 8.37 35.42
C GLN A 34 -4.40 7.13 35.45
N TRP A 35 -5.73 7.30 35.27
CA TRP A 35 -6.66 6.17 35.14
C TRP A 35 -6.40 5.35 33.87
N ALA A 36 -6.04 6.02 32.76
CA ALA A 36 -5.60 5.38 31.53
C ALA A 36 -4.28 4.59 31.67
N GLY A 37 -3.58 4.71 32.80
CA GLY A 37 -2.34 3.98 33.05
C GLY A 37 -1.18 4.36 32.11
N ILE A 38 -1.25 5.51 31.44
CA ILE A 38 -0.25 5.99 30.46
C ILE A 38 1.14 6.16 31.08
N TYR A 39 1.22 6.44 32.38
CA TYR A 39 2.49 6.61 33.10
C TYR A 39 3.16 5.29 33.52
N ARG A 40 2.59 4.11 33.21
CA ARG A 40 3.26 2.83 33.44
C ARG A 40 4.09 2.42 32.22
N PRO A 41 5.38 2.07 32.38
CA PRO A 41 6.24 1.70 31.25
C PRO A 41 5.69 0.59 30.35
N PRO A 42 5.10 -0.52 30.85
CA PRO A 42 4.62 -1.58 29.96
C PRO A 42 3.41 -1.20 29.10
N THR A 43 2.49 -0.36 29.59
CA THR A 43 1.31 0.08 28.81
C THR A 43 1.72 1.04 27.69
N SER A 44 2.65 1.96 27.97
CA SER A 44 3.19 2.85 26.93
C SER A 44 3.88 2.10 25.79
N GLY A 45 4.63 1.03 26.10
CA GLY A 45 5.28 0.17 25.10
C GLY A 45 4.27 -0.58 24.22
N LEU A 46 3.16 -1.04 24.79
CA LEU A 46 2.08 -1.68 24.02
C LEU A 46 1.45 -0.71 23.02
N PHE A 47 1.15 0.52 23.43
CA PHE A 47 0.58 1.53 22.55
C PHE A 47 1.56 1.95 21.44
N LEU A 48 2.86 2.04 21.74
CA LEU A 48 3.89 2.29 20.74
C LEU A 48 3.93 1.16 19.70
N LEU A 49 3.96 -0.10 20.16
CA LEU A 49 3.98 -1.27 19.29
C LEU A 49 2.73 -1.33 18.42
N LEU A 50 1.55 -1.07 18.99
CA LEU A 50 0.29 -0.97 18.26
C LEU A 50 0.38 0.10 17.17
N GLY A 51 0.90 1.29 17.50
CA GLY A 51 1.11 2.37 16.53
C GLY A 51 2.02 1.94 15.38
N ILE A 52 3.15 1.31 15.68
CA ILE A 52 4.09 0.79 14.67
C ILE A 52 3.42 -0.27 13.78
N ALA A 53 2.65 -1.18 14.37
CA ALA A 53 1.95 -2.24 13.66
C ALA A 53 0.91 -1.65 12.68
N LEU A 54 0.14 -0.65 13.11
CA LEU A 54 -0.82 0.04 12.26
C LEU A 54 -0.14 0.78 11.11
N VAL A 55 0.92 1.54 11.40
CA VAL A 55 1.70 2.25 10.37
C VAL A 55 2.28 1.27 9.36
N THR A 56 2.82 0.15 9.82
CA THR A 56 3.34 -0.91 8.94
C THR A 56 2.25 -1.46 8.04
N GLY A 57 1.08 -1.82 8.60
CA GLY A 57 -0.04 -2.33 7.83
C GLY A 57 -0.53 -1.36 6.76
N LEU A 58 -0.74 -0.09 7.13
CA LEU A 58 -1.11 0.98 6.21
C LEU A 58 -0.06 1.21 5.12
N SER A 59 1.23 1.17 5.49
CA SER A 59 2.33 1.32 4.54
C SER A 59 2.36 0.21 3.51
N VAL A 60 2.12 -1.05 3.91
CA VAL A 60 2.08 -2.20 2.97
C VAL A 60 0.94 -2.04 1.97
N VAL A 61 -0.25 -1.64 2.44
CA VAL A 61 -1.41 -1.38 1.56
C VAL A 61 -1.11 -0.26 0.57
N ASN A 62 -0.52 0.84 1.05
CA ASN A 62 -0.13 1.96 0.21
C ASN A 62 0.90 1.55 -0.85
N THR A 63 1.93 0.80 -0.47
CA THR A 63 2.94 0.28 -1.42
C THR A 63 2.30 -0.61 -2.48
N THR A 64 1.35 -1.47 -2.09
CA THR A 64 0.64 -2.35 -3.02
C THR A 64 -0.21 -1.55 -4.01
N HIS A 65 -0.90 -0.51 -3.53
CA HIS A 65 -1.69 0.37 -4.37
C HIS A 65 -0.84 1.08 -5.43
N GLN A 66 0.29 1.66 -5.02
CA GLN A 66 1.22 2.32 -5.94
C GLN A 66 1.86 1.33 -6.92
N ASN A 67 2.20 0.13 -6.45
CA ASN A 67 2.76 -0.92 -7.28
C ASN A 67 1.79 -1.30 -8.41
N ARG A 68 0.50 -1.42 -8.11
CA ARG A 68 -0.52 -1.76 -9.11
C ARG A 68 -0.61 -0.74 -10.24
N PHE A 69 -0.45 0.56 -9.95
CA PHE A 69 -0.47 1.60 -10.97
C PHE A 69 0.76 1.54 -11.87
N SER A 70 1.97 1.50 -11.29
CA SER A 70 3.21 1.38 -12.05
C SER A 70 3.29 0.08 -12.86
N PHE A 71 2.75 -1.02 -12.31
CA PHE A 71 2.69 -2.29 -13.01
C PHE A 71 1.74 -2.25 -14.21
N ASN A 72 0.63 -1.53 -14.12
CA ASN A 72 -0.31 -1.39 -15.23
C ASN A 72 0.32 -0.65 -16.41
N GLU A 73 1.01 0.46 -16.16
CA GLU A 73 1.75 1.20 -17.20
C GLU A 73 2.82 0.32 -17.87
N LEU A 74 3.55 -0.46 -17.07
CA LEU A 74 4.52 -1.43 -17.59
C LEU A 74 3.84 -2.52 -18.44
N GLN A 75 2.68 -3.02 -18.03
CA GLN A 75 1.93 -4.01 -18.81
C GLN A 75 1.47 -3.42 -20.14
N GLU A 76 0.97 -2.19 -20.16
CA GLU A 76 0.51 -1.53 -21.38
C GLU A 76 1.65 -1.37 -22.39
N LEU A 77 2.82 -0.89 -21.95
CA LEU A 77 3.99 -0.76 -22.82
C LEU A 77 4.47 -2.12 -23.35
N ARG A 78 4.40 -3.18 -22.53
CA ARG A 78 4.73 -4.55 -22.96
C ARG A 78 3.74 -5.08 -24.00
N GLU A 79 2.45 -4.80 -23.81
CA GLU A 79 1.41 -5.18 -24.77
C GLU A 79 1.68 -4.54 -26.14
N GLN A 80 2.02 -3.25 -26.15
CA GLN A 80 2.37 -2.51 -27.37
C GLN A 80 3.64 -3.08 -28.03
N ALA A 81 4.68 -3.36 -27.25
CA ALA A 81 5.90 -3.96 -27.76
C ALA A 81 5.66 -5.34 -28.40
N ASN A 82 4.87 -6.19 -27.73
CA ASN A 82 4.49 -7.51 -28.25
C ASN A 82 3.69 -7.40 -29.54
N ALA A 83 2.73 -6.47 -29.63
CA ALA A 83 1.96 -6.25 -30.85
C ALA A 83 2.87 -5.86 -32.02
N LEU A 84 3.86 -5.00 -31.78
CA LEU A 84 4.83 -4.60 -32.79
C LEU A 84 5.75 -5.76 -33.20
N GLU A 85 6.15 -6.62 -32.26
CA GLU A 85 6.95 -7.81 -32.56
C GLU A 85 6.20 -8.81 -33.45
N ILE A 86 4.90 -8.98 -33.22
CA ILE A 86 4.03 -9.81 -34.06
C ILE A 86 3.98 -9.24 -35.49
N GLU A 87 3.74 -7.93 -35.63
CA GLU A 87 3.69 -7.26 -36.93
C GLU A 87 5.03 -7.40 -37.68
N TRP A 88 6.15 -7.18 -36.98
CA TRP A 88 7.49 -7.41 -37.53
C TRP A 88 7.71 -8.85 -37.98
N GLY A 89 7.27 -9.82 -37.18
CA GLY A 89 7.35 -11.24 -37.53
C GLY A 89 6.57 -11.57 -38.80
N GLN A 90 5.36 -11.00 -38.94
CA GLN A 90 4.55 -11.16 -40.14
C GLN A 90 5.25 -10.55 -41.37
N LEU A 91 5.73 -9.31 -41.26
CA LEU A 91 6.46 -8.64 -42.33
C LEU A 91 7.72 -9.41 -42.74
N LEU A 92 8.43 -10.00 -41.78
CA LEU A 92 9.61 -10.81 -42.07
C LEU A 92 9.26 -12.06 -42.89
N ILE A 93 8.13 -12.69 -42.59
CA ILE A 93 7.62 -13.83 -43.36
C ILE A 93 7.27 -13.38 -44.78
N GLU A 94 6.52 -12.28 -44.92
CA GLU A 94 6.18 -11.69 -46.23
C GLU A 94 7.45 -11.38 -47.05
N GLN A 95 8.45 -10.76 -46.42
CA GLN A 95 9.74 -10.48 -47.06
C GLN A 95 10.49 -11.75 -47.45
N SER A 96 10.46 -12.79 -46.60
CA SER A 96 11.13 -14.06 -46.89
C SER A 96 10.53 -14.75 -48.12
N THR A 97 9.20 -14.67 -48.29
CA THR A 97 8.50 -15.22 -49.46
C THR A 97 8.89 -14.47 -50.73
N PHE A 98 8.85 -13.13 -50.74
CA PHE A 98 9.24 -12.34 -51.92
C PHE A 98 10.72 -12.46 -52.28
N SER A 99 11.60 -12.59 -51.29
CA SER A 99 13.05 -12.71 -51.51
C SER A 99 13.46 -14.06 -52.11
N VAL A 100 12.69 -15.12 -51.86
CA VAL A 100 12.91 -16.45 -52.45
C VAL A 100 12.44 -16.47 -53.89
N GLU A 101 11.27 -15.91 -54.19
CA GLU A 101 10.66 -15.93 -55.52
C GLU A 101 11.51 -15.15 -56.55
N GLY A 102 11.95 -13.94 -56.22
CA GLY A 102 12.79 -13.14 -57.12
C GLY A 102 14.14 -13.78 -57.46
N ARG A 103 14.73 -14.56 -56.53
CA ARG A 103 15.97 -15.32 -56.79
C ARG A 103 15.74 -16.53 -57.68
N ILE A 104 14.56 -17.16 -57.61
CA ILE A 104 14.21 -18.32 -58.46
C ILE A 104 13.99 -17.84 -59.90
N GLU A 105 13.29 -16.72 -60.09
CA GLU A 105 13.08 -16.11 -61.41
C GLU A 105 14.41 -15.74 -62.07
N GLN A 106 15.29 -15.03 -61.36
CA GLN A 106 16.63 -14.71 -61.88
C GLN A 106 17.40 -15.97 -62.27
N LYS A 107 17.36 -17.03 -61.45
CA LYS A 107 18.03 -18.29 -61.80
C LYS A 107 17.41 -18.96 -63.02
N ALA A 108 16.09 -18.91 -63.19
CA ALA A 108 15.39 -19.48 -64.34
C ALA A 108 15.73 -18.73 -65.63
N VAL A 109 15.79 -17.40 -65.58
CA VAL A 109 16.19 -16.57 -66.73
C VAL A 109 17.68 -16.77 -67.04
N ASP A 110 18.56 -16.60 -66.05
CA ASP A 110 20.01 -16.55 -66.29
C ASP A 110 20.63 -17.93 -66.57
N ARG A 111 20.15 -18.98 -65.89
CA ARG A 111 20.73 -20.33 -66.00
C ARG A 111 19.95 -21.25 -66.93
N LEU A 112 18.63 -21.11 -66.98
CA LEU A 112 17.77 -21.97 -67.79
C LEU A 112 17.28 -21.27 -69.08
N GLN A 113 17.65 -20.00 -69.30
CA GLN A 113 17.22 -19.20 -70.46
C GLN A 113 15.71 -19.21 -70.64
N MET A 114 14.96 -19.35 -69.54
CA MET A 114 13.50 -19.36 -69.58
C MET A 114 12.99 -17.96 -69.89
N GLN A 115 12.05 -17.89 -70.82
CA GLN A 115 11.37 -16.66 -71.24
C GLN A 115 9.88 -16.86 -70.98
N VAL A 116 9.18 -15.81 -70.55
CA VAL A 116 7.73 -15.88 -70.34
C VAL A 116 7.06 -16.07 -71.70
N PRO A 117 6.32 -17.17 -71.92
CA PRO A 117 5.69 -17.45 -73.20
C PRO A 117 4.52 -16.49 -73.48
N GLU A 118 4.38 -16.05 -74.73
CA GLU A 118 3.23 -15.24 -75.14
C GLU A 118 1.93 -16.05 -75.09
N THR A 119 0.80 -15.38 -74.85
CA THR A 119 -0.51 -16.00 -74.64
C THR A 119 -0.95 -16.93 -75.80
N SER A 120 -0.42 -16.69 -77.00
CA SER A 120 -0.65 -17.49 -78.21
C SER A 120 0.03 -18.88 -78.19
N SER A 121 0.97 -19.12 -77.28
CA SER A 121 1.79 -20.33 -77.22
C SER A 121 1.43 -21.30 -76.08
N ILE A 122 0.35 -21.01 -75.34
CA ILE A 122 -0.11 -21.84 -74.22
C ILE A 122 -1.08 -22.91 -74.75
N VAL A 123 -0.72 -24.18 -74.60
CA VAL A 123 -1.58 -25.33 -74.98
C VAL A 123 -2.01 -26.07 -73.72
N VAL A 124 -3.32 -26.12 -73.47
CA VAL A 124 -3.90 -26.88 -72.36
C VAL A 124 -4.18 -28.30 -72.82
N VAL A 125 -3.57 -29.28 -72.17
CA VAL A 125 -3.81 -30.70 -72.45
C VAL A 125 -4.87 -31.20 -71.47
N SER A 126 -6.07 -31.49 -71.96
CA SER A 126 -7.10 -32.18 -71.19
C SER A 126 -6.80 -33.68 -71.18
N HIS A 127 -6.68 -34.27 -69.99
CA HIS A 127 -6.61 -35.71 -69.83
C HIS A 127 -8.02 -36.31 -69.93
N GLU A 128 -8.24 -37.18 -70.92
CA GLU A 128 -9.37 -38.10 -70.98
C GLU A 128 -9.08 -39.38 -70.19
#